data_AF-A0A822YTD6-F1
#
_entry.id   AF-A0A822YTD6-F1
#
_cell.length_a   1.000
_cell.length_b   1.000
_cell.length_c   1.000
_cell.angle_alpha   90.00
_cell.angle_beta   90.00
_cell.angle_gamma   90.00
#
_symmetry.space_group_name_H-M   'P 1'
#
loop_
_entity.id
_entity.type
_entity.pdbx_description
1 polymer ?
#
loop_
_entity_poly.entity_id
_entity_poly.type
_entity_poly.pdbx_seq_one_letter_code
_entity_poly.pdbx_strand_id
1 'polypeptide(L)' 'MTTALTIQTEQDMVNILYREVMDLHSEGFDIQVISVVFEYLVENEKEAMMFIAREKILWAQMVYTILTKLLGFRRMP' A
#
# COMPACT_ATOMS: atom_id res chain seq x y z
N MET A 1 29.88 4.91 -3.19
CA MET A 1 28.98 5.00 -4.37
C MET A 1 27.74 4.14 -4.12
N THR A 2 26.92 4.46 -3.11
CA THR A 2 25.86 3.55 -2.62
C THR A 2 24.48 4.21 -2.56
N THR A 3 24.42 5.54 -2.48
CA THR A 3 23.15 6.29 -2.38
C THR A 3 22.31 6.23 -3.65
N ALA A 4 22.93 6.28 -4.84
CA ALA A 4 22.20 6.28 -6.10
C ALA A 4 21.46 4.95 -6.39
N LEU A 5 22.02 3.80 -6.00
CA LEU A 5 21.36 2.50 -6.17
C LEU A 5 20.17 2.34 -5.22
N THR A 6 20.29 2.80 -3.97
CA THR A 6 19.21 2.72 -2.98
C THR A 6 18.01 3.57 -3.38
N ILE A 7 18.23 4.80 -3.84
CA ILE A 7 17.18 5.72 -4.29
C ILE A 7 16.43 5.16 -5.51
N GLN A 8 17.14 4.54 -6.46
CA GLN A 8 16.53 3.92 -7.64
C GLN A 8 15.58 2.77 -7.24
N THR A 9 16.04 1.92 -6.33
CA THR A 9 15.26 0.76 -5.86
C THR A 9 14.01 1.17 -5.08
N GLU A 10 14.10 2.20 -4.24
CA GLU A 10 12.96 2.76 -3.51
C GLU A 10 11.92 3.36 -4.46
N GLN A 11 12.35 4.12 -5.46
CA GLN A 11 11.45 4.74 -6.42
C GLN A 11 10.77 3.71 -7.33
N ASP A 12 11.47 2.66 -7.72
CA ASP A 12 10.90 1.55 -8.48
C ASP A 12 9.82 0.80 -7.66
N MET A 13 10.07 0.57 -6.37
CA MET A 13 9.08 -0.03 -5.47
C MET A 13 7.83 0.84 -5.34
N VAL A 14 7.97 2.15 -5.13
CA VAL A 14 6.83 3.07 -5.01
C VAL A 14 6.01 3.11 -6.31
N ASN A 15 6.66 3.06 -7.47
CA ASN A 15 5.99 3.02 -8.77
C ASN A 15 5.19 1.72 -8.96
N ILE A 16 5.75 0.58 -8.57
CA ILE A 16 5.03 -0.71 -8.60
C ILE A 16 3.85 -0.65 -7.66
N LEU A 17 4.06 -0.21 -6.42
CA LEU A 17 3.01 -0.08 -5.42
C LEU A 17 1.87 0.82 -5.90
N TYR A 18 2.18 1.96 -6.50
CA TYR A 18 1.18 2.87 -7.05
C TYR A 18 0.32 2.17 -8.10
N ARG A 19 0.93 1.44 -9.04
CA ARG A 19 0.20 0.69 -10.07
C ARG A 19 -0.73 -0.34 -9.44
N GLU A 20 -0.22 -1.17 -8.53
CA GLU A 20 -1.01 -2.23 -7.90
C GLU A 20 -2.14 -1.66 -7.05
N VAL A 21 -1.90 -0.58 -6.30
CA VAL A 21 -2.92 0.07 -5.47
C VAL A 21 -3.99 0.78 -6.33
N MET A 22 -3.62 1.36 -7.47
CA MET A 22 -4.59 1.94 -8.40
C MET A 22 -5.51 0.89 -9.04
N ASP A 23 -5.05 -0.35 -9.18
CA ASP A 23 -5.90 -1.45 -9.67
C ASP A 23 -7.06 -1.75 -8.71
N LEU A 24 -6.99 -1.35 -7.43
CA LEU A 24 -8.14 -1.43 -6.49
C LEU A 24 -9.35 -0.60 -6.95
N HIS A 25 -9.14 0.41 -7.79
CA HIS A 25 -10.25 1.14 -8.39
C HIS A 25 -11.12 0.23 -9.27
N SER A 26 -10.51 -0.76 -9.94
CA SER A 26 -11.24 -1.76 -10.73
C SER A 26 -12.06 -2.74 -9.87
N GLU A 27 -11.68 -2.90 -8.60
CA GLU A 27 -12.38 -3.68 -7.58
C GLU A 27 -13.50 -2.88 -6.89
N GLY A 28 -13.69 -1.61 -7.25
CA GLY A 28 -14.76 -0.75 -6.73
C GLY A 28 -14.42 0.02 -5.46
N PHE A 29 -13.15 0.09 -5.06
CA PHE A 29 -12.74 0.93 -3.93
C PHE A 29 -12.75 2.42 -4.30
N ASP A 30 -13.21 3.25 -3.37
CA ASP A 30 -13.21 4.71 -3.52
C ASP A 30 -11.79 5.27 -3.54
N ILE A 31 -11.58 6.35 -4.29
CA ILE A 31 -10.27 7.00 -4.44
C ILE A 31 -9.67 7.44 -3.09
N GLN A 32 -10.49 7.81 -2.10
CA GLN A 32 -10.01 8.17 -0.76
C GLN A 32 -9.46 6.94 -0.03
N VAL A 33 -10.11 5.78 -0.17
CA VAL A 33 -9.61 4.52 0.39
C VAL A 33 -8.29 4.14 -0.26
N ILE A 34 -8.20 4.27 -1.59
CA ILE A 34 -6.99 3.99 -2.37
C ILE A 34 -5.84 4.90 -1.92
N SER A 35 -6.08 6.21 -1.78
CA SER A 35 -5.06 7.17 -1.32
C SER A 35 -4.54 6.81 0.06
N VAL A 36 -5.45 6.53 0.99
CA VAL A 36 -5.11 6.19 2.38
C VAL A 36 -4.32 4.87 2.47
N VAL A 37 -4.71 3.86 1.67
CA VAL A 37 -3.99 2.59 1.60
C VAL A 37 -2.60 2.79 1.01
N PHE A 38 -2.47 3.58 -0.06
CA PHE A 38 -1.18 3.88 -0.68
C PHE A 38 -0.24 4.57 0.31
N GLU A 39 -0.69 5.63 0.98
CA GLU A 39 0.08 6.35 2.00
C GLU A 39 0.54 5.40 3.12
N TYR A 40 -0.37 4.58 3.64
CA TYR A 40 -0.02 3.59 4.66
C TYR A 40 1.06 2.61 4.19
N LEU A 41 0.94 2.09 2.96
CA LEU A 41 1.87 1.11 2.43
C LEU A 41 3.26 1.72 2.15
N VAL A 42 3.32 2.96 1.68
CA VAL A 42 4.58 3.70 1.52
C VAL A 42 5.30 3.87 2.87
N GLU A 43 4.56 4.12 3.95
CA GLU A 43 5.12 4.22 5.30
C GLU A 43 5.48 2.85 5.91
N ASN A 44 4.90 1.75 5.40
CA ASN A 44 5.03 0.40 5.93
C ASN A 44 5.58 -0.57 4.88
N GLU A 45 6.88 -0.45 4.58
CA GLU A 45 7.59 -1.21 3.53
C GLU A 45 7.29 -2.72 3.54
N LYS A 46 7.26 -3.37 4.71
CA LYS A 46 6.96 -4.81 4.82
C LYS A 46 5.55 -5.16 4.33
N GLU A 47 4.57 -4.30 4.63
CA GLU A 47 3.19 -4.50 4.18
C GLU A 47 3.05 -4.17 2.70
N ALA A 48 3.78 -3.17 2.18
CA ALA A 48 3.87 -2.91 0.75
C ALA A 48 4.42 -4.10 -0.03
N MET A 49 5.52 -4.70 0.42
CA MET A 49 6.09 -5.89 -0.20
C MET A 49 5.10 -7.06 -0.19
N MET A 50 4.39 -7.27 0.92
CA MET A 50 3.35 -8.31 0.98
C MET A 50 2.17 -8.02 0.05
N PHE A 51 1.79 -6.74 -0.10
CA PHE A 51 0.71 -6.33 -0.98
C PHE A 51 1.05 -6.62 -2.45
N ILE A 52 2.25 -6.22 -2.87
CA ILE A 52 2.78 -6.45 -4.23
C ILE A 52 2.93 -7.95 -4.53
N ALA A 53 3.40 -8.73 -3.55
CA ALA A 53 3.67 -10.16 -3.76
C ALA A 53 2.42 -11.05 -3.71
N ARG A 54 1.30 -10.57 -3.15
CA ARG A 54 0.08 -11.38 -2.99
C ARG A 54 -0.79 -11.36 -4.23
N GLU A 55 -1.52 -12.47 -4.41
CA GLU A 55 -2.57 -12.57 -5.41
C GLU A 55 -3.67 -11.54 -5.20
N LYS A 56 -4.16 -10.95 -6.31
CA LYS A 56 -5.17 -9.89 -6.32
C LYS A 56 -6.45 -10.26 -5.56
N ILE A 57 -6.84 -11.54 -5.56
CA ILE A 57 -8.01 -12.04 -4.82
C ILE A 57 -7.94 -11.75 -3.30
N LEU A 58 -6.73 -11.56 -2.75
CA LEU A 58 -6.50 -11.27 -1.34
C LEU A 58 -6.39 -9.78 -1.04
N TRP A 59 -6.34 -8.91 -2.05
CA TRP A 59 -6.12 -7.49 -1.86
C TRP A 59 -7.25 -6.80 -1.11
N ALA A 60 -8.51 -7.15 -1.41
CA ALA A 60 -9.65 -6.61 -0.67
C ALA A 60 -9.51 -6.89 0.83
N GLN A 61 -9.15 -8.13 1.21
CA GLN A 61 -8.90 -8.50 2.61
C GLN A 61 -7.75 -7.69 3.23
N MET A 62 -6.66 -7.46 2.48
CA MET A 62 -5.55 -6.63 2.94
C MET A 62 -5.97 -5.18 3.15
N VAL A 63 -6.73 -4.59 2.22
CA VAL A 63 -7.29 -3.24 2.34
C VAL A 63 -8.14 -3.12 3.60
N TYR A 64 -9.05 -4.07 3.85
CA TYR A 64 -9.84 -4.08 5.10
C TYR A 64 -8.94 -4.18 6.35
N THR A 65 -7.88 -4.98 6.30
CA THR A 65 -6.92 -5.11 7.40
C THR A 65 -6.16 -3.79 7.65
N ILE A 66 -5.76 -3.09 6.59
CA ILE A 66 -5.09 -1.78 6.68
C ILE A 66 -6.05 -0.73 7.26
N LEU A 67 -7.27 -0.66 6.75
CA LEU A 67 -8.29 0.27 7.22
C LEU A 67 -8.64 0.03 8.70
N THR A 68 -8.77 -1.22 9.13
CA THR A 68 -9.02 -1.54 10.54
C THR A 68 -7.86 -1.13 11.44
N LYS A 69 -6.60 -1.29 11.01
CA LYS A 69 -5.43 -0.76 11.74
C LYS A 69 -5.50 0.76 11.86
N LEU A 70 -5.73 1.47 10.76
CA LEU A 70 -5.83 2.94 10.74
C LEU A 70 -6.94 3.48 11.64
N LEU A 71 -8.11 2.85 11.62
CA LEU A 71 -9.25 3.21 12.48
C LEU A 71 -9.02 2.82 13.94
N GLY A 72 -8.31 1.72 14.19
CA GLY A 72 -7.87 1.31 15.52
C GLY A 72 -6.87 2.28 16.14
N PHE A 73 -5.92 2.79 15.35
CA PHE A 73 -4.94 3.78 15.80
C PHE A 73 -5.54 5.15 16.12
N ARG A 74 -6.65 5.55 15.47
CA ARG A 74 -7.39 6.79 15.83
C ARG A 74 -8.20 6.70 17.14
N ARG A 75 -8.36 5.50 17.72
CA ARG A 75 -9.01 5.30 19.03
C ARG A 75 -7.97 4.98 20.11
N MET A 76 -7.08 5.92 20.40
CA MET A 76 -6.39 5.96 21.68
C MET A 76 -6.43 7.40 22.20
N PRO A 77 -7.08 7.67 23.35
CA PRO A 77 -6.93 8.94 24.06
C PRO A 77 -5.53 9.11 24.65
#